data_AF-A0A946AWG3-F1
#
_entry.id   AF-A0A946AWG3-F1
#
_cell.length_a   1.000
_cell.length_b   1.000
_cell.length_c   1.000
_cell.angle_alpha   90.00
_cell.angle_beta   90.00
_cell.angle_gamma   90.00
#
_symmetry.space_group_name_H-M   'P 1'
#
loop_
_entity.id
_entity.type
_entity.pdbx_description
1 polymer ?
#
loop_
_entity_poly.entity_id
_entity_poly.type
_entity_poly.pdbx_seq_one_letter_code
_entity_poly.pdbx_strand_id
1 'polypeptide(L)'
;MKKYLKVVGWIFFGIFLQFKFSVLYGIVFLENLNFHDRSYFVEMKLLPASKSVHLLNIKTTVHHSLGSDYFANVYIPKHYKVVNKDPYAGAEVIDGYNAYKMGMKRKYRDVLSSEDFIINPSIPDITIEPAPILVHFENMEQRLHIDKTFELSSNNNIIELKGPKRAEATYPQQLGM
;
A
#
# COMPACT_ATOMS: atom_id res chain seq x y z
N MET A 1 31.85 20.20 48.60
CA MET A 1 31.82 20.76 47.23
C MET A 1 32.46 19.86 46.16
N LYS A 2 33.69 19.33 46.31
CA LYS A 2 34.37 18.54 45.25
C LYS A 2 33.63 17.27 44.77
N LYS A 3 32.92 16.55 45.65
CA LYS A 3 32.12 15.36 45.28
C LYS A 3 30.89 15.71 44.43
N TYR A 4 30.19 16.80 44.76
CA TYR A 4 28.99 17.24 44.04
C TYR A 4 29.30 17.71 42.61
N LEU A 5 30.41 18.42 42.41
CA LEU A 5 30.91 18.80 41.09
C LEU A 5 31.20 17.59 40.18
N LYS A 6 31.70 16.50 40.77
CA LYS A 6 31.97 15.25 40.04
C LYS A 6 30.67 14.60 39.55
N VAL A 7 29.64 14.57 40.40
CA VAL A 7 28.32 14.00 40.05
C VAL A 7 27.62 14.85 38.99
N VAL A 8 27.65 16.18 39.13
CA VAL A 8 27.08 17.10 38.14
C VAL A 8 27.81 16.96 36.79
N GLY A 9 29.13 16.82 36.80
CA GLY A 9 29.91 16.56 35.58
C GLY A 9 29.49 15.26 34.85
N TRP A 10 29.23 14.17 35.58
CA TRP A 10 28.73 12.92 34.99
C TRP A 10 27.32 13.06 34.41
N ILE A 11 26.44 13.84 35.04
CA ILE A 11 25.08 14.11 34.53
C ILE A 11 25.17 14.90 33.21
N PHE A 12 25.95 15.98 33.17
CA PHE A 12 26.14 16.75 31.93
C PHE A 12 26.80 15.93 30.84
N PHE A 13 27.75 15.06 31.18
CA PHE A 13 28.38 14.16 30.20
C PHE A 13 27.38 13.15 29.62
N GLY A 14 26.50 12.57 30.45
CA GLY A 14 25.43 11.67 30.00
C GLY A 14 24.44 12.37 29.07
N ILE A 15 24.01 13.59 29.43
CA ILE A 15 23.13 14.43 28.60
C ILE A 15 23.81 14.77 27.26
N PHE A 16 25.09 15.16 27.29
CA PHE A 16 25.86 15.48 26.08
C PHE A 16 26.02 14.27 25.15
N LEU A 17 26.32 13.09 25.70
CA LEU A 17 26.33 11.84 24.95
C LEU A 17 24.96 11.58 24.31
N GLN A 18 23.88 11.70 25.08
CA GLN A 18 22.52 11.46 24.61
C GLN A 18 22.14 12.41 23.45
N PHE A 19 22.53 13.69 23.52
CA PHE A 19 22.35 14.63 22.40
C PHE A 19 23.14 14.23 21.16
N LYS A 20 24.41 13.81 21.31
CA LYS A 20 25.24 13.36 20.17
C LYS A 20 24.70 12.09 19.51
N PHE A 21 24.23 11.13 20.30
CA PHE A 21 23.60 9.92 19.77
C PHE A 21 22.24 10.21 19.12
N SER A 22 21.46 11.15 19.65
CA SER A 22 20.21 11.60 19.02
C SER A 22 20.44 12.30 17.68
N VAL A 23 21.47 13.16 17.58
CA VAL A 23 21.85 13.80 16.31
C VAL A 23 22.41 12.79 15.33
N LEU A 24 23.25 11.84 15.76
CA LEU A 24 23.78 10.79 14.89
C LEU A 24 22.66 9.86 14.39
N TYR A 25 21.70 9.52 15.24
CA TYR A 25 20.49 8.80 14.85
C TYR A 25 19.68 9.62 13.83
N GLY A 26 19.51 10.92 14.07
CA GLY A 26 18.86 11.84 13.12
C GLY A 26 19.58 11.93 11.78
N ILE A 27 20.92 11.93 11.77
CA ILE A 27 21.73 11.92 10.55
C ILE A 27 21.58 10.59 9.82
N VAL A 28 21.76 9.44 10.47
CA VAL A 28 21.57 8.11 9.84
C VAL A 28 20.13 7.90 9.36
N PHE A 29 19.16 8.54 10.03
CA PHE A 29 17.76 8.56 9.63
C PHE A 29 17.52 9.44 8.39
N LEU A 30 18.07 10.67 8.36
CA LEU A 30 18.08 11.56 7.18
C LEU A 30 18.86 10.98 6.00
N GLU A 31 19.91 10.23 6.29
CA GLU A 31 20.73 9.52 5.33
C GLU A 31 19.91 8.36 4.74
N ASN A 32 19.29 7.51 5.56
CA ASN A 32 18.34 6.50 5.06
C ASN A 32 17.14 7.11 4.31
N LEU A 33 16.68 8.31 4.68
CA LEU A 33 15.63 9.06 3.99
C LEU A 33 16.04 9.48 2.57
N ASN A 34 17.32 9.75 2.32
CA ASN A 34 17.83 10.24 1.04
C ASN A 34 18.35 9.14 0.11
N PHE A 35 18.66 7.94 0.64
CA PHE A 35 19.34 6.91 -0.13
C PHE A 35 18.46 5.77 -0.66
N HIS A 36 17.18 5.72 -0.31
CA HIS A 36 16.30 4.64 -0.76
C HIS A 36 15.17 5.17 -1.64
N ASP A 37 15.10 4.65 -2.86
CA ASP A 37 13.95 4.89 -3.72
C ASP A 37 12.69 4.25 -3.11
N ARG A 38 11.54 4.92 -3.26
CA ARG A 38 10.26 4.38 -2.82
C ARG A 38 9.73 3.45 -3.90
N SER A 39 9.66 2.16 -3.57
CA SER A 39 9.13 1.13 -4.46
C SER A 39 7.74 0.69 -4.02
N TYR A 40 6.79 0.74 -4.95
CA TYR A 40 5.41 0.31 -4.81
C TYR A 40 5.25 -1.02 -5.54
N PHE A 41 4.67 -2.00 -4.85
CA PHE A 41 4.45 -3.33 -5.38
C PHE A 41 2.98 -3.71 -5.27
N VAL A 42 2.46 -4.26 -6.36
CA VAL A 42 1.12 -4.86 -6.41
C VAL A 42 1.25 -6.29 -6.90
N GLU A 43 0.77 -7.22 -6.08
CA GLU A 43 0.66 -8.64 -6.43
C GLU A 43 -0.83 -9.00 -6.40
N MET A 44 -1.33 -9.59 -7.48
CA MET A 44 -2.69 -10.09 -7.55
C MET A 44 -2.72 -11.56 -7.94
N LYS A 45 -3.58 -12.33 -7.28
CA LYS A 45 -3.80 -13.74 -7.60
C LYS A 45 -5.30 -14.00 -7.63
N LEU A 46 -5.75 -14.67 -8.68
CA LEU A 46 -7.11 -15.13 -8.82
C LEU A 46 -7.15 -16.64 -8.60
N LEU A 47 -7.94 -17.08 -7.62
CA LEU A 47 -8.15 -18.48 -7.30
C LEU A 47 -9.62 -18.84 -7.55
N PRO A 48 -9.93 -19.86 -8.34
CA PRO A 48 -11.31 -20.29 -8.54
C PRO A 48 -11.85 -20.93 -7.25
N ALA A 49 -12.98 -20.42 -6.74
CA ALA A 49 -13.71 -21.04 -5.63
C ALA A 49 -14.90 -21.88 -6.12
N SER A 50 -15.56 -21.44 -7.20
CA SER A 50 -16.58 -22.18 -7.95
C SER A 50 -16.64 -21.68 -9.40
N LYS A 51 -17.61 -22.15 -10.21
CA LYS A 51 -17.76 -21.74 -11.62
C LYS A 51 -17.91 -20.22 -11.82
N SER A 52 -18.58 -19.53 -10.91
CA SER A 52 -18.89 -18.08 -11.02
C SER A 52 -18.29 -17.24 -9.89
N VAL A 53 -17.70 -17.88 -8.89
CA VAL A 53 -17.12 -17.20 -7.71
C VAL A 53 -15.62 -17.43 -7.68
N HIS A 54 -14.88 -16.34 -7.63
CA HIS A 54 -13.42 -16.35 -7.58
C HIS A 54 -12.93 -15.56 -6.37
N LEU A 55 -11.82 -16.01 -5.80
CA LEU A 55 -11.11 -15.33 -4.74
C LEU A 55 -9.98 -14.51 -5.37
N LEU A 56 -10.12 -13.19 -5.36
CA LEU A 56 -9.10 -12.25 -5.79
C LEU A 56 -8.29 -11.82 -4.57
N ASN A 57 -7.09 -12.37 -4.42
CA ASN A 57 -6.14 -11.92 -3.41
C ASN A 57 -5.34 -10.74 -3.99
N ILE A 58 -5.35 -9.62 -3.28
CA ILE A 58 -4.55 -8.44 -3.61
C ILE A 58 -3.60 -8.19 -2.46
N LYS A 59 -2.32 -7.98 -2.80
CA LYS A 59 -1.29 -7.61 -1.86
C LYS A 59 -0.56 -6.37 -2.35
N THR A 60 -0.55 -5.35 -1.51
CA THR A 60 0.05 -4.05 -1.78
C THR A 60 1.21 -3.84 -0.81
N THR A 61 2.39 -3.49 -1.30
CA THR A 61 3.56 -3.21 -0.46
C THR A 61 4.20 -1.90 -0.90
N VAL A 62 4.53 -1.04 0.05
CA VAL A 62 5.37 0.14 -0.15
C VAL A 62 6.64 -0.07 0.65
N HIS A 63 7.76 -0.20 -0.05
CA HIS A 63 9.06 -0.30 0.60
C HIS A 63 9.60 1.08 0.98
N HIS A 64 10.40 1.11 2.04
CA HIS A 64 11.05 2.33 2.53
C HIS A 64 10.07 3.46 2.89
N SER A 65 8.89 3.09 3.40
CA SER A 65 7.89 4.01 3.92
C SER A 65 8.15 4.34 5.39
N LEU A 66 8.05 5.63 5.73
CA LEU A 66 8.34 6.15 7.06
C LEU A 66 7.09 6.57 7.85
N GLY A 67 5.97 6.80 7.16
CA GLY A 67 4.69 7.16 7.78
C GLY A 67 3.86 5.93 8.15
N SER A 68 3.05 6.05 9.20
CA SER A 68 2.05 5.04 9.58
C SER A 68 0.76 5.14 8.76
N ASP A 69 0.53 6.26 8.08
CA ASP A 69 -0.81 6.67 7.64
C ASP A 69 -1.09 6.29 6.18
N TYR A 70 -0.52 5.17 5.74
CA TYR A 70 -0.69 4.65 4.39
C TYR A 70 -1.92 3.78 4.30
N PHE A 71 -2.67 3.95 3.21
CA PHE A 71 -3.72 3.03 2.82
C PHE A 71 -3.72 2.86 1.31
N ALA A 72 -4.25 1.73 0.85
CA ALA A 72 -4.44 1.49 -0.58
C ALA A 72 -5.93 1.44 -0.89
N ASN A 73 -6.32 2.11 -1.96
CA ASN A 73 -7.67 2.04 -2.49
C ASN A 73 -7.68 1.17 -3.73
N VAL A 74 -8.44 0.08 -3.66
CA VAL A 74 -8.66 -0.82 -4.77
C VAL A 74 -9.98 -0.47 -5.42
N TYR A 75 -9.94 -0.19 -6.71
CA TYR A 75 -11.11 0.06 -7.53
C TYR A 75 -11.35 -1.14 -8.43
N ILE A 76 -12.48 -1.82 -8.21
CA ILE A 76 -12.91 -2.97 -9.00
C ILE A 76 -14.04 -2.50 -9.93
N PRO A 77 -14.03 -2.88 -11.22
CA PRO A 77 -15.10 -2.52 -12.16
C PRO A 77 -16.48 -2.96 -11.65
N LYS A 78 -17.51 -2.11 -11.83
CA LYS A 78 -18.90 -2.38 -11.39
C LYS A 78 -19.53 -3.63 -12.03
N HIS A 79 -18.94 -4.11 -13.13
CA HIS A 79 -19.29 -5.39 -13.75
C HIS A 79 -19.00 -6.60 -12.87
N TYR A 80 -18.26 -6.43 -11.77
CA TYR A 80 -18.03 -7.45 -10.75
C TYR A 80 -18.64 -7.02 -9.41
N LYS A 81 -19.32 -7.95 -8.77
CA LYS A 81 -19.83 -7.79 -7.41
C LYS A 81 -18.81 -8.38 -6.43
N VAL A 82 -18.50 -7.63 -5.38
CA VAL A 82 -17.72 -8.10 -4.24
C VAL A 82 -18.70 -8.52 -3.15
N VAL A 83 -18.54 -9.72 -2.61
CA VAL A 83 -19.51 -10.32 -1.68
C VAL A 83 -19.12 -10.10 -0.22
N ASN A 84 -17.82 -10.08 0.08
CA ASN A 84 -17.30 -10.10 1.44
C ASN A 84 -16.95 -8.73 2.02
N LYS A 85 -17.06 -7.65 1.23
CA LYS A 85 -16.72 -6.28 1.62
C LYS A 85 -17.69 -5.31 0.99
N ASP A 86 -18.12 -4.33 1.77
CA ASP A 86 -18.95 -3.24 1.27
C ASP A 86 -18.10 -2.19 0.56
N PRO A 87 -18.55 -1.70 -0.61
CA PRO A 87 -17.90 -0.57 -1.25
C PRO A 87 -18.09 0.68 -0.40
N TYR A 88 -17.11 1.58 -0.45
CA TYR A 88 -17.21 2.89 0.19
C TYR A 88 -17.01 4.00 -0.85
N ALA A 89 -17.23 5.26 -0.44
CA ALA A 89 -17.15 6.41 -1.36
C ALA A 89 -15.78 6.61 -2.02
N GLY A 90 -14.72 5.97 -1.52
CA GLY A 90 -13.35 6.19 -2.01
C GLY A 90 -12.74 7.49 -1.49
N ALA A 91 -11.46 7.71 -1.78
CA ALA A 91 -10.89 9.06 -1.78
C ALA A 91 -11.32 9.85 -3.03
N GLU A 92 -11.64 9.13 -4.11
CA GLU A 92 -12.16 9.66 -5.37
C GLU A 92 -13.25 8.73 -5.88
N VAL A 93 -14.34 9.30 -6.41
CA VAL A 93 -15.38 8.52 -7.08
C VAL A 93 -14.98 8.37 -8.55
N ILE A 94 -14.66 7.13 -8.95
CA ILE A 94 -14.28 6.82 -10.33
C ILE A 94 -15.47 6.16 -11.03
N ASP A 95 -15.93 6.77 -12.12
CA ASP A 95 -17.03 6.25 -12.92
C ASP A 95 -16.72 4.85 -13.45
N GLY A 96 -17.69 3.94 -13.29
CA GLY A 96 -17.54 2.53 -13.66
C GLY A 96 -16.88 1.64 -12.60
N TYR A 97 -16.47 2.18 -11.44
CA TYR A 97 -15.79 1.42 -10.39
C TYR A 97 -16.46 1.50 -9.03
N ASN A 98 -16.20 0.49 -8.21
CA ASN A 98 -16.49 0.47 -6.77
C ASN A 98 -15.15 0.47 -6.01
N ALA A 99 -15.04 1.33 -5.00
CA ALA A 99 -13.82 1.49 -4.21
C ALA A 99 -13.86 0.64 -2.93
N TYR A 100 -12.71 0.05 -2.59
CA TYR A 100 -12.50 -0.73 -1.38
C TYR A 100 -11.20 -0.31 -0.71
N LYS A 101 -11.29 0.02 0.59
CA LYS A 101 -10.13 0.47 1.36
C LYS A 101 -9.37 -0.72 1.92
N MET A 102 -8.09 -0.81 1.59
CA MET A 102 -7.14 -1.72 2.19
C MET A 102 -6.34 -1.00 3.27
N GLY A 103 -6.48 -1.47 4.51
CA GLY A 103 -5.71 -0.92 5.63
C GLY A 103 -4.28 -1.43 5.60
N MET A 104 -3.31 -0.56 5.30
CA MET A 104 -1.90 -0.97 5.28
C MET A 104 -1.29 -0.87 6.67
N LYS A 105 -0.49 -1.86 7.03
CA LYS A 105 0.19 -1.93 8.33
C LYS A 105 1.69 -1.83 8.12
N ARG A 106 2.31 -0.98 8.92
CA ARG A 106 3.77 -0.86 8.95
C ARG A 106 4.40 -2.12 9.51
N LYS A 107 5.39 -2.66 8.79
CA LYS A 107 6.33 -3.69 9.24
C LYS A 107 7.75 -3.18 9.00
N TYR A 108 8.41 -2.73 10.07
CA TYR A 108 9.75 -2.16 10.01
C TYR A 108 9.84 -0.92 9.10
N ARG A 109 10.49 -1.05 7.92
CA ARG A 109 10.67 0.00 6.91
C ARG A 109 9.61 -0.04 5.81
N ASP A 110 8.77 -1.05 5.80
CA ASP A 110 7.78 -1.25 4.73
C ASP A 110 6.38 -1.11 5.30
N VAL A 111 5.43 -0.76 4.44
CA VAL A 111 4.01 -0.74 4.77
C VAL A 111 3.31 -1.66 3.79
N LEU A 112 2.53 -2.61 4.30
CA LEU A 112 1.89 -3.61 3.45
C LEU A 112 0.47 -3.95 3.89
N SER A 113 -0.34 -4.37 2.93
CA SER A 113 -1.65 -4.97 3.17
C SER A 113 -1.81 -6.18 2.25
N SER A 114 -2.59 -7.15 2.72
CA SER A 114 -3.07 -8.26 1.90
C SER A 114 -4.52 -8.52 2.26
N GLU A 115 -5.39 -8.48 1.27
CA GLU A 115 -6.82 -8.68 1.43
C GLU A 115 -7.35 -9.60 0.35
N ASP A 116 -8.36 -10.38 0.74
CA ASP A 116 -9.09 -11.27 -0.14
C ASP A 116 -10.43 -10.63 -0.51
N PHE A 117 -10.73 -10.62 -1.81
CA PHE A 117 -12.00 -10.16 -2.37
C PHE A 117 -12.71 -11.35 -3.02
N ILE A 118 -13.90 -11.67 -2.54
CA ILE A 118 -14.76 -12.68 -3.17
C ILE A 118 -15.54 -11.99 -4.27
N ILE A 119 -15.21 -12.29 -5.52
CA ILE A 119 -15.78 -11.64 -6.70
C ILE A 119 -16.64 -12.60 -7.53
N ASN A 120 -17.74 -12.07 -8.05
CA ASN A 120 -18.59 -12.73 -9.03
C ASN A 120 -19.01 -11.73 -10.12
N PRO A 121 -19.30 -12.16 -11.35
CA PRO A 121 -19.89 -11.29 -12.36
C PRO A 121 -21.21 -10.71 -11.84
N SER A 122 -21.40 -9.39 -11.99
CA SER A 122 -22.62 -8.70 -11.59
C SER A 122 -23.82 -9.13 -12.43
N ILE A 123 -23.58 -9.46 -13.70
CA ILE A 123 -24.58 -10.02 -14.62
C ILE A 123 -24.07 -11.37 -15.09
N PRO A 124 -24.78 -12.48 -14.79
CA PRO A 124 -24.36 -13.80 -15.21
C PRO A 124 -24.46 -13.95 -16.74
N ASP A 125 -23.63 -14.84 -17.29
CA ASP A 125 -23.63 -15.26 -18.70
C ASP A 125 -23.37 -14.14 -19.72
N ILE A 126 -22.79 -13.02 -19.27
CA ILE A 126 -22.33 -11.93 -20.12
C ILE A 126 -20.81 -11.94 -20.21
N THR A 127 -20.29 -11.75 -21.42
CA THR A 127 -18.88 -11.45 -21.65
C THR A 127 -18.57 -10.04 -21.18
N ILE A 128 -17.65 -9.93 -20.23
CA ILE A 128 -17.14 -8.66 -19.72
C ILE A 128 -15.77 -8.44 -20.34
N GLU A 129 -15.66 -7.37 -21.13
CA GLU A 129 -14.40 -6.96 -21.75
C GLU A 129 -13.32 -6.68 -20.70
N PRO A 130 -12.03 -6.90 -21.03
CA PRO A 130 -10.93 -6.61 -20.12
C PRO A 130 -10.96 -5.17 -19.60
N ALA A 131 -11.02 -5.01 -18.29
CA ALA A 131 -10.98 -3.72 -17.61
C ALA A 131 -9.93 -3.74 -16.49
N PRO A 132 -9.15 -2.66 -16.32
CA PRO A 132 -8.08 -2.64 -15.32
C PRO A 132 -8.64 -2.63 -13.89
N ILE A 133 -7.97 -3.29 -12.96
CA ILE A 133 -8.12 -3.01 -11.53
C ILE A 133 -7.21 -1.83 -11.21
N LEU A 134 -7.76 -0.78 -10.60
CA LEU A 134 -6.95 0.37 -10.20
C LEU A 134 -6.55 0.20 -8.74
N VAL A 135 -5.27 0.38 -8.44
CA VAL A 135 -4.78 0.42 -7.05
C VAL A 135 -4.12 1.77 -6.81
N HIS A 136 -4.74 2.58 -5.98
CA HIS A 136 -4.23 3.89 -5.60
C HIS A 136 -3.54 3.77 -4.24
N PHE A 137 -2.26 4.10 -4.19
CA PHE A 137 -1.52 4.23 -2.94
C PHE A 137 -1.65 5.66 -2.44
N GLU A 138 -2.15 5.81 -1.22
CA GLU A 138 -2.50 7.11 -0.65
C GLU A 138 -1.96 7.23 0.78
N ASN A 139 -1.63 8.46 1.17
CA ASN A 139 -1.22 8.82 2.52
C ASN A 139 -1.87 10.15 2.89
N MET A 140 -2.69 10.16 3.93
CA MET A 140 -3.48 11.31 4.39
C MET A 140 -4.23 12.00 3.23
N GLU A 141 -3.65 13.04 2.63
CA GLU A 141 -4.25 13.86 1.57
C GLU A 141 -3.55 13.71 0.20
N GLN A 142 -2.53 12.86 0.10
CA GLN A 142 -1.71 12.76 -1.12
C GLN A 142 -1.84 11.39 -1.77
N ARG A 143 -2.04 11.42 -3.09
CA ARG A 143 -1.88 10.26 -3.95
C ARG A 143 -0.42 10.08 -4.33
N LEU A 144 0.12 8.92 -4.00
CA LEU A 144 1.54 8.61 -4.16
C LEU A 144 1.82 7.81 -5.42
N HIS A 145 0.95 6.87 -5.76
CA HIS A 145 1.10 6.02 -6.94
C HIS A 145 -0.27 5.48 -7.40
N ILE A 146 -0.40 5.23 -8.70
CA ILE A 146 -1.54 4.57 -9.32
C ILE A 146 -1.01 3.37 -10.12
N ASP A 147 -1.45 2.18 -9.75
CA ASP A 147 -1.26 0.98 -10.55
C ASP A 147 -2.53 0.69 -11.37
N LYS A 148 -2.31 0.29 -12.63
CA LYS A 148 -3.37 -0.14 -13.57
C LYS A 148 -2.95 -1.39 -14.37
N THR A 149 -1.95 -2.11 -13.87
CA THR A 149 -1.25 -3.15 -14.65
C THR A 149 -2.07 -4.43 -14.78
N PHE A 150 -2.99 -4.68 -13.85
CA PHE A 150 -3.82 -5.88 -13.83
C PHE A 150 -5.19 -5.63 -14.47
N GLU A 151 -5.66 -6.55 -15.29
CA GLU A 151 -6.96 -6.48 -15.98
C GLU A 151 -7.84 -7.68 -15.58
N LEU A 152 -9.13 -7.42 -15.35
CA LEU A 152 -10.15 -8.45 -15.18
C LEU A 152 -11.02 -8.54 -16.42
N SER A 153 -11.20 -9.76 -16.92
CA SER A 153 -12.19 -10.10 -17.94
C SER A 153 -13.04 -11.26 -17.46
N SER A 154 -14.20 -11.45 -18.08
CA SER A 154 -15.04 -12.62 -17.80
C SER A 154 -15.70 -13.12 -19.07
N ASN A 155 -15.74 -14.44 -19.23
CA ASN A 155 -16.45 -15.11 -20.30
C ASN A 155 -17.26 -16.27 -19.72
N ASN A 156 -18.57 -16.30 -19.95
CA ASN A 156 -19.47 -17.33 -19.43
C ASN A 156 -19.30 -17.62 -17.93
N ASN A 157 -19.22 -16.56 -17.12
CA ASN A 157 -18.99 -16.55 -15.67
C ASN A 157 -17.58 -16.94 -15.18
N ILE A 158 -16.68 -17.32 -16.08
CA ILE A 158 -15.29 -17.60 -15.73
C ILE A 158 -14.54 -16.27 -15.74
N ILE A 159 -14.00 -15.87 -14.59
CA ILE A 159 -13.24 -14.64 -14.45
C ILE A 159 -11.77 -14.96 -14.73
N GLU A 160 -11.14 -14.12 -15.54
CA GLU A 160 -9.72 -14.19 -15.86
C GLU A 160 -9.02 -12.93 -15.37
N LEU A 161 -7.83 -13.12 -14.78
CA LEU A 161 -6.95 -12.04 -14.35
C LEU A 161 -5.71 -12.05 -15.25
N LYS A 162 -5.48 -10.94 -15.95
CA LYS A 162 -4.30 -10.73 -16.78
C LYS A 162 -3.38 -9.71 -16.13
N GLY A 163 -2.09 -10.00 -16.11
CA GLY A 163 -1.08 -9.13 -15.53
C GLY A 163 0.22 -9.87 -15.20
N PRO A 164 1.28 -9.16 -14.79
CA PRO A 164 2.52 -9.78 -14.33
C PRO A 164 2.30 -10.47 -12.97
N LYS A 165 3.24 -11.32 -12.54
CA LYS A 165 3.20 -11.89 -11.17
C LYS A 165 3.26 -10.80 -10.08
N ARG A 166 3.92 -9.69 -10.39
CA ARG A 166 4.12 -8.52 -9.53
C ARG A 166 4.31 -7.30 -10.43
N ALA A 167 3.52 -6.25 -10.21
CA ALA A 167 3.77 -4.92 -10.76
C ALA A 167 4.65 -4.14 -9.78
N GLU A 168 5.61 -3.39 -10.32
CA GLU A 168 6.60 -2.63 -9.54
C GLU A 168 6.74 -1.24 -10.13
N ALA A 169 6.66 -0.21 -9.28
CA ALA A 169 6.95 1.16 -9.64
C ALA A 169 7.91 1.75 -8.60
N THR A 170 9.04 2.28 -9.07
CA THR A 170 10.06 2.87 -8.21
C THR A 170 10.18 4.34 -8.52
N TYR A 171 10.04 5.17 -7.50
CA TYR A 171 10.16 6.62 -7.62
C TYR A 171 11.34 7.12 -6.79
N PRO A 172 12.15 8.04 -7.35
CA PRO A 172 13.12 8.73 -6.53
C PRO A 172 12.38 9.51 -5.45
N GLN A 173 12.91 9.47 -4.22
CA GLN A 173 12.36 10.26 -3.14
C GLN A 173 12.65 11.74 -3.40
N GLN A 174 11.68 12.46 -3.97
CA GLN A 174 11.77 13.91 -4.10
C GLN A 174 11.65 14.52 -2.70
N LEU A 175 12.76 15.12 -2.23
CA LEU A 175 12.72 16.11 -1.15
C LEU A 175 11.67 17.16 -1.52
N GLY A 176 10.76 17.45 -0.58
CA GLY A 176 9.76 18.49 -0.78
C GLY A 176 10.41 19.78 -1.27
N MET A 177 9.82 20.37 -2.31
CA MET A 177 9.76 21.83 -2.40
C MET A 177 8.79 22.33 -1.34
#